data_AF-A0A1D6HFE1-F1
#
_entry.id   AF-A0A1D6HFE1-F1
#
_cell.length_a   1.000
_cell.length_b   1.000
_cell.length_c   1.000
_cell.angle_alpha   90.00
_cell.angle_beta   90.00
_cell.angle_gamma   90.00
#
_symmetry.space_group_name_H-M   'P 1'
#
loop_
_entity.id
_entity.type
_entity.pdbx_description
1 polymer ?
#
loop_
_entity_poly.entity_id
_entity_poly.type
_entity_poly.pdbx_seq_one_letter_code
_entity_poly.pdbx_strand_id
1 'polypeptide(L)'
;MRTSAFDTPRRFFLDTVQICPLKRPVKWEAVVTFSSPSSKNFSFPVEGGLTLELSIAQFWSSGIASHEPTCVDFEIVLHGISIDQKVSTLDGESPLLIVARSLLASEKLVPVGTLNKIRIPYRPVECNLSSLPTDRDKLPSGKQIIALTLTYKFKLEDNAEIKPHVPLLNNRIYDNKFESQFYRISDSNKRIYSSGDVYPSYVRLSKGEYTLQLYIRHENVQFLEKLKELVLFIERKLDKKDFVPLMFYSQPDGPIVGSGTFKSTVLVPGEPEAFYVGPPSSEKLPKNAPPGAVLVGSITYGTVSTFNKKDEQNHRAPVSYSISYTILPSKVRSSV
;
A
#
# COMPACT_ATOMS: atom_id res chain seq x y z
N MET A 1 -24.46 1.73 13.03
CA MET A 1 -24.89 2.95 13.77
C MET A 1 -26.29 3.30 13.33
N ARG A 2 -27.18 3.54 14.29
CA ARG A 2 -28.58 3.94 14.13
C ARG A 2 -28.76 5.29 14.82
N THR A 3 -29.50 6.19 14.20
CA THR A 3 -29.75 7.53 14.73
C THR A 3 -31.24 7.81 14.70
N SER A 4 -31.75 8.42 15.77
CA SER A 4 -33.18 8.71 15.92
C SER A 4 -33.41 9.94 16.80
N ALA A 5 -34.69 10.28 16.98
CA ALA A 5 -35.20 11.31 17.86
C ALA A 5 -34.93 12.77 17.44
N PHE A 6 -34.55 13.03 16.18
CA PHE A 6 -34.41 14.39 15.66
C PHE A 6 -35.28 14.65 14.42
N ASP A 7 -35.52 15.92 14.13
CA ASP A 7 -36.40 16.43 13.07
C ASP A 7 -35.65 16.94 11.83
N THR A 8 -34.37 17.28 11.98
CA THR A 8 -33.50 17.80 10.93
C THR A 8 -32.27 16.91 10.75
N PRO A 9 -31.79 16.67 9.51
CA PRO A 9 -30.62 15.83 9.29
C PRO A 9 -29.39 16.29 10.09
N ARG A 10 -28.73 15.36 10.78
CA ARG A 10 -27.55 15.62 11.61
C ARG A 10 -26.30 15.05 10.96
N ARG A 11 -25.19 15.79 11.04
CA ARG A 11 -23.89 15.36 10.51
C ARG A 11 -23.04 14.88 11.67
N PHE A 12 -22.37 13.76 11.50
CA PHE A 12 -21.50 13.14 12.48
C PHE A 12 -20.11 12.96 11.92
N PHE A 13 -19.14 13.10 12.81
CA PHE A 13 -17.76 12.69 12.61
C PHE A 13 -17.53 11.39 13.38
N LEU A 14 -17.11 10.36 12.65
CA LEU A 14 -16.69 9.08 13.20
C LEU A 14 -15.19 9.00 13.08
N ASP A 15 -14.51 8.69 14.17
CA ASP A 15 -13.07 8.51 14.20
C ASP A 15 -12.72 7.21 14.91
N THR A 16 -11.76 6.49 14.35
CA THR A 16 -11.21 5.27 14.94
C THR A 16 -9.70 5.31 14.93
N VAL A 17 -9.09 4.94 16.06
CA VAL A 17 -7.65 4.97 16.23
C VAL A 17 -7.17 3.69 16.92
N GLN A 18 -6.10 3.10 16.37
CA GLN A 18 -5.28 2.10 17.05
C GLN A 18 -3.81 2.51 17.02
N ILE A 19 -3.16 2.44 18.17
CA ILE A 19 -1.73 2.76 18.31
C ILE A 19 -0.93 1.47 18.17
N CYS A 20 -0.13 1.40 17.10
CA CYS A 20 0.77 0.28 16.84
C CYS A 20 2.22 0.61 17.28
N PRO A 21 2.99 -0.35 17.80
CA PRO A 21 4.39 -0.15 18.13
C PRO A 21 5.22 0.32 16.92
N LEU A 22 5.96 1.41 17.07
CA LEU A 22 6.88 1.99 16.07
C LEU A 22 6.25 2.20 14.68
N LYS A 23 4.95 2.45 14.65
CA LYS A 23 4.19 2.76 13.43
C LYS A 23 3.32 3.97 13.68
N ARG A 24 2.93 4.62 12.59
CA ARG A 24 1.88 5.65 12.67
C ARG A 24 0.57 5.02 13.14
N PRO A 25 -0.28 5.77 13.84
CA PRO A 25 -1.60 5.30 14.23
C PRO A 25 -2.38 4.79 13.01
N VAL A 26 -3.03 3.63 13.16
CA VAL A 26 -4.00 3.15 12.18
C VAL A 26 -5.27 3.94 12.44
N LYS A 27 -5.63 4.78 11.47
CA LYS A 27 -6.74 5.72 11.57
C LYS A 27 -7.77 5.48 10.47
N TRP A 28 -9.05 5.49 10.84
CA TRP A 28 -10.15 5.56 9.88
C TRP A 28 -11.16 6.60 10.34
N GLU A 29 -11.53 7.50 9.43
CA GLU A 29 -12.44 8.62 9.67
C GLU A 29 -13.59 8.59 8.66
N ALA A 30 -14.77 9.01 9.11
CA ALA A 30 -15.90 9.26 8.22
C ALA A 30 -16.72 10.47 8.67
N VAL A 31 -17.07 11.33 7.71
CA VAL A 31 -18.07 12.38 7.90
C VAL A 31 -19.37 11.94 7.24
N VAL A 32 -20.42 11.80 8.03
CA VAL A 32 -21.66 11.17 7.60
C VAL A 32 -22.88 11.96 8.07
N THR A 33 -23.82 12.20 7.16
CA THR A 33 -25.12 12.79 7.49
C THR A 33 -26.19 11.70 7.66
N PHE A 34 -26.96 11.78 8.74
CA PHE A 34 -28.09 10.90 9.02
C PHE A 34 -29.40 11.71 9.03
N SER A 35 -30.46 11.15 8.43
CA SER A 35 -31.84 11.54 8.71
C SER A 35 -32.36 10.75 9.92
N SER A 36 -33.55 11.07 10.43
CA SER A 36 -34.14 10.37 11.58
C SER A 36 -35.51 9.77 11.20
N PRO A 37 -35.73 8.47 11.45
CA PRO A 37 -34.74 7.47 11.82
C PRO A 37 -33.89 7.06 10.61
N SER A 38 -32.59 6.80 10.81
CA SER A 38 -31.78 6.15 9.78
C SER A 38 -30.66 5.30 10.36
N SER A 39 -30.12 4.41 9.54
CA SER A 39 -29.04 3.51 9.93
C SER A 39 -28.00 3.40 8.83
N LYS A 40 -26.73 3.29 9.24
CA LYS A 40 -25.59 3.10 8.34
C LYS A 40 -24.57 2.15 8.98
N ASN A 41 -23.94 1.37 8.12
CA ASN A 41 -22.90 0.41 8.47
C ASN A 41 -21.57 0.87 7.89
N PHE A 42 -20.52 0.66 8.66
CA PHE A 42 -19.15 1.01 8.30
C PHE A 42 -18.27 -0.21 8.52
N SER A 43 -17.25 -0.36 7.70
CA SER A 43 -16.25 -1.41 7.84
C SER A 43 -14.88 -0.78 7.64
N PHE A 44 -13.98 -1.04 8.58
CA PHE A 44 -12.63 -0.48 8.61
C PHE A 44 -11.64 -1.53 9.12
N PRO A 45 -10.36 -1.47 8.73
CA PRO A 45 -9.35 -2.41 9.20
C PRO A 45 -9.09 -2.22 10.69
N VAL A 46 -8.89 -3.35 11.39
CA VAL A 46 -8.48 -3.37 12.80
C VAL A 46 -7.31 -4.34 13.00
N GLU A 47 -6.45 -4.03 13.96
CA GLU A 47 -5.34 -4.86 14.40
C GLU A 47 -5.70 -5.57 15.71
N GLY A 48 -5.58 -6.90 15.72
CA GLY A 48 -5.85 -7.71 16.91
C GLY A 48 -4.83 -7.49 18.02
N GLY A 49 -5.26 -7.63 19.27
CA GLY A 49 -4.41 -7.46 20.46
C GLY A 49 -4.09 -6.01 20.83
N LEU A 50 -4.72 -5.03 20.17
CA LEU A 50 -4.59 -3.61 20.47
C LEU A 50 -5.94 -2.98 20.81
N THR A 51 -5.94 -2.01 21.72
CA THR A 51 -7.15 -1.22 22.03
C THR A 51 -7.61 -0.43 20.81
N LEU A 52 -8.91 -0.46 20.53
CA LEU A 52 -9.58 0.37 19.55
C LEU A 52 -10.27 1.55 20.26
N GLU A 53 -9.91 2.76 19.89
CA GLU A 53 -10.71 3.95 20.21
C GLU A 53 -11.76 4.16 19.10
N LEU A 54 -13.03 4.35 19.48
CA LEU A 54 -14.11 4.77 18.58
C LEU A 54 -14.74 6.05 19.15
N SER A 55 -14.58 7.15 18.44
CA SER A 55 -15.12 8.45 18.78
C SER A 55 -16.26 8.81 17.82
N ILE A 56 -17.43 9.13 18.37
CA ILE A 56 -18.63 9.54 17.62
C ILE A 56 -19.03 10.93 18.09
N ALA A 57 -18.95 11.92 17.20
CA ALA A 57 -19.28 13.30 17.53
C ALA A 57 -20.30 13.86 16.53
N GLN A 58 -21.33 14.55 17.03
CA GLN A 58 -22.19 15.37 16.17
C GLN A 58 -21.45 16.66 15.79
N PHE A 59 -21.54 17.05 14.53
CA PHE A 59 -20.99 18.30 14.02
C PHE A 59 -21.81 19.47 14.56
N TRP A 60 -21.12 20.48 15.10
CA TRP A 60 -21.73 21.59 15.86
C TRP A 60 -22.83 22.33 15.09
N SER A 61 -22.68 22.50 13.77
CA SER A 61 -23.64 23.25 12.95
C SER A 61 -24.82 22.41 12.46
N SER A 62 -24.87 21.12 12.81
CA SER A 62 -25.98 20.25 12.43
C SER A 62 -27.06 20.26 13.52
N GLY A 63 -28.32 20.40 13.11
CA GLY A 63 -29.45 20.57 14.03
C GLY A 63 -29.59 21.98 14.61
N ILE A 64 -29.00 23.01 13.97
CA ILE A 64 -29.26 24.41 14.34
C ILE A 64 -30.77 24.67 14.28
N ALA A 65 -31.31 25.30 15.32
CA ALA A 65 -32.74 25.57 15.53
C ALA A 65 -33.63 24.34 15.79
N SER A 66 -33.05 23.16 15.99
CA SER A 66 -33.75 21.98 16.53
C SER A 66 -33.56 21.90 18.04
N HIS A 67 -34.66 21.75 18.77
CA HIS A 67 -34.62 21.48 20.22
C HIS A 67 -34.65 19.98 20.53
N GLU A 68 -34.76 19.15 19.49
CA GLU A 68 -34.87 17.71 19.66
C GLU A 68 -33.54 17.10 20.12
N PRO A 69 -33.56 16.09 20.99
CA PRO A 69 -32.35 15.35 21.34
C PRO A 69 -31.84 14.56 20.14
N THR A 70 -30.59 14.11 20.19
CA THR A 70 -30.08 13.13 19.22
C THR A 70 -29.74 11.86 19.95
N CYS A 71 -30.44 10.80 19.58
CA CYS A 71 -30.17 9.46 20.07
C CYS A 71 -29.30 8.72 19.04
N VAL A 72 -28.22 8.12 19.52
CA VAL A 72 -27.29 7.32 18.72
C VAL A 72 -27.15 5.94 19.39
N ASP A 73 -27.56 4.91 18.66
CA ASP A 73 -27.33 3.53 19.03
C ASP A 73 -26.32 2.90 18.07
N PHE A 74 -25.35 2.15 18.59
CA PHE A 74 -24.39 1.46 17.73
C PHE A 74 -24.05 0.07 18.26
N GLU A 75 -23.54 -0.74 17.34
CA GLU A 75 -23.09 -2.10 17.58
C GLU A 75 -21.76 -2.25 16.84
N ILE A 76 -20.79 -2.90 17.49
CA ILE A 76 -19.48 -3.20 16.91
C ILE A 76 -19.42 -4.72 16.76
N VAL A 77 -19.24 -5.18 15.53
CA VAL A 77 -19.04 -6.60 15.22
C VAL A 77 -17.62 -6.77 14.69
N LEU A 78 -16.84 -7.60 15.37
CA LEU A 78 -15.46 -7.89 14.99
C LEU A 78 -15.41 -9.16 14.13
N HIS A 79 -14.99 -8.98 12.89
CA HIS A 79 -14.69 -10.05 11.93
C HIS A 79 -13.19 -10.16 11.75
N GLY A 80 -12.67 -11.38 11.53
CA GLY A 80 -11.23 -11.53 11.37
C GLY A 80 -10.78 -12.91 10.93
N ILE A 81 -10.06 -12.94 9.81
CA ILE A 81 -9.25 -14.08 9.40
C ILE A 81 -7.79 -13.72 9.69
N SER A 82 -7.21 -14.38 10.67
CA SER A 82 -5.79 -14.27 11.00
C SER A 82 -4.98 -15.15 10.05
N ILE A 83 -3.86 -14.63 9.57
CA ILE A 83 -2.90 -15.36 8.74
C ILE A 83 -1.54 -15.35 9.42
N ASP A 84 -0.77 -16.41 9.20
CA ASP A 84 0.59 -16.55 9.71
C ASP A 84 1.57 -15.53 9.10
N GLN A 85 1.33 -15.09 7.86
CA GLN A 85 2.21 -14.17 7.13
C GLN A 85 1.47 -12.94 6.59
N LYS A 86 1.65 -11.78 7.23
CA LYS A 86 1.04 -10.50 6.78
C LYS A 86 1.70 -9.89 5.53
N VAL A 87 2.97 -10.22 5.29
CA VAL A 87 3.72 -9.83 4.09
C VAL A 87 4.22 -11.10 3.45
N SER A 88 3.79 -11.33 2.22
CA SER A 88 4.06 -12.56 1.48
C SER A 88 4.97 -12.27 0.30
N THR A 89 6.03 -13.04 0.14
CA THR A 89 6.90 -12.99 -1.04
C THR A 89 6.93 -14.35 -1.69
N LEU A 90 6.59 -14.40 -2.97
CA LEU A 90 6.73 -15.59 -3.80
C LEU A 90 8.19 -15.64 -4.27
N ASP A 91 8.95 -16.59 -3.73
CA ASP A 91 10.37 -16.77 -4.05
C ASP A 91 10.54 -17.87 -5.09
N GLY A 92 11.03 -17.49 -6.27
CA GLY A 92 11.21 -18.41 -7.38
C GLY A 92 9.91 -19.04 -7.86
N GLU A 93 9.97 -20.34 -8.10
CA GLU A 93 8.84 -21.15 -8.59
C GLU A 93 8.16 -21.93 -7.46
N SER A 94 8.51 -21.69 -6.20
CA SER A 94 7.90 -22.37 -5.06
C SER A 94 6.54 -21.75 -4.72
N PRO A 95 5.47 -22.56 -4.57
CA PRO A 95 4.24 -22.10 -3.96
C PRO A 95 4.48 -21.64 -2.52
N LEU A 96 3.72 -20.64 -2.08
CA LEU A 96 3.76 -20.12 -0.71
C LEU A 96 2.64 -20.72 0.11
N LEU A 97 2.97 -21.44 1.18
CA LEU A 97 2.00 -21.92 2.17
C LEU A 97 1.46 -20.76 3.01
N ILE A 98 0.14 -20.70 3.15
CA ILE A 98 -0.57 -19.77 4.04
C ILE A 98 -1.45 -20.59 4.97
N VAL A 99 -1.38 -20.26 6.27
CA VAL A 99 -2.26 -20.83 7.28
C VAL A 99 -3.20 -19.76 7.79
N ALA A 100 -4.49 -19.92 7.50
CA ALA A 100 -5.56 -19.03 7.92
C ALA A 100 -6.35 -19.61 9.10
N ARG A 101 -6.76 -18.75 10.03
CA ARG A 101 -7.57 -19.10 11.20
C ARG A 101 -8.61 -18.03 11.45
N SER A 102 -9.81 -18.43 11.85
CA SER A 102 -10.73 -17.50 12.51
C SER A 102 -10.68 -17.71 14.02
N LEU A 103 -10.69 -16.63 14.79
CA LEU A 103 -10.62 -16.68 16.26
C LEU A 103 -11.94 -16.32 16.94
N LEU A 104 -12.76 -15.48 16.30
CA LEU A 104 -13.92 -14.85 16.95
C LEU A 104 -15.24 -15.54 16.59
N ALA A 105 -15.41 -15.87 15.31
CA ALA A 105 -16.65 -16.43 14.77
C ALA A 105 -16.36 -17.29 13.54
N SER A 106 -17.36 -18.03 13.06
CA SER A 106 -17.20 -18.69 11.77
C SER A 106 -17.05 -17.65 10.66
N GLU A 107 -16.04 -17.81 9.81
CA GLU A 107 -15.74 -16.86 8.74
C GLU A 107 -15.58 -17.58 7.40
N LYS A 108 -16.06 -16.96 6.31
CA LYS A 108 -15.87 -17.50 4.96
C LYS A 108 -14.50 -17.08 4.42
N LEU A 109 -13.59 -18.04 4.31
CA LEU A 109 -12.28 -17.86 3.67
C LEU A 109 -12.45 -17.91 2.16
N VAL A 110 -12.19 -16.78 1.49
CA VAL A 110 -12.21 -16.62 0.03
C VAL A 110 -10.97 -15.79 -0.37
N PRO A 111 -9.82 -16.45 -0.61
CA PRO A 111 -8.61 -15.74 -1.01
C PRO A 111 -8.75 -15.18 -2.43
N VAL A 112 -8.44 -13.90 -2.58
CA VAL A 112 -8.38 -13.20 -3.86
C VAL A 112 -7.12 -12.35 -3.88
N GLY A 113 -6.28 -12.56 -4.88
CA GLY A 113 -4.98 -11.90 -4.98
C GLY A 113 -4.69 -11.42 -6.39
N THR A 114 -4.07 -10.25 -6.52
CA THR A 114 -3.68 -9.72 -7.83
C THR A 114 -2.43 -8.87 -7.71
N LEU A 115 -1.45 -9.12 -8.57
CA LEU A 115 -0.29 -8.25 -8.77
C LEU A 115 -0.65 -7.21 -9.84
N ASN A 116 -0.65 -5.93 -9.45
CA ASN A 116 -1.16 -4.84 -10.28
C ASN A 116 -0.17 -3.68 -10.46
N LYS A 117 1.03 -3.82 -9.89
CA LYS A 117 2.12 -2.86 -9.98
C LYS A 117 3.42 -3.59 -10.26
N ILE A 118 4.36 -2.90 -10.89
CA ILE A 118 5.73 -3.34 -11.06
C ILE A 118 6.69 -2.29 -10.51
N ARG A 119 7.70 -2.74 -9.76
CA ARG A 119 8.80 -1.92 -9.26
C ARG A 119 10.07 -2.30 -10.01
N ILE A 120 10.63 -1.34 -10.73
CA ILE A 120 11.89 -1.54 -11.45
C ILE A 120 13.01 -0.84 -10.67
N PRO A 121 14.05 -1.56 -10.21
CA PRO A 121 15.16 -0.98 -9.48
C PRO A 121 16.08 -0.18 -10.40
N TYR A 122 16.56 0.97 -9.93
CA TYR A 122 17.56 1.80 -10.60
C TYR A 122 18.67 2.17 -9.63
N ARG A 123 19.92 2.02 -10.08
CA ARG A 123 21.09 2.63 -9.45
C ARG A 123 21.30 4.04 -10.01
N PRO A 124 21.88 4.95 -9.21
CA PRO A 124 22.23 6.27 -9.71
C PRO A 124 23.31 6.15 -10.79
N VAL A 125 23.17 6.92 -11.86
CA VAL A 125 24.17 7.06 -12.93
C VAL A 125 25.16 8.18 -12.65
N GLU A 126 24.80 9.09 -11.75
CA GLU A 126 25.64 10.20 -11.29
C GLU A 126 25.33 10.48 -9.82
N CYS A 127 26.37 10.84 -9.08
CA CYS A 127 26.31 11.19 -7.68
C CYS A 127 27.14 12.45 -7.45
N ASN A 128 26.49 13.54 -7.04
CA ASN A 128 27.14 14.80 -6.71
C ASN A 128 26.96 15.10 -5.22
N LEU A 129 28.08 15.26 -4.51
CA LEU A 129 28.11 15.70 -3.13
C LEU A 129 28.64 17.14 -3.09
N SER A 130 27.87 18.06 -2.50
CA SER A 130 28.23 19.48 -2.45
C SER A 130 27.86 20.13 -1.12
N SER A 131 28.74 20.99 -0.61
CA SER A 131 28.44 21.86 0.52
C SER A 131 27.48 22.96 0.07
N LEU A 132 26.41 23.19 0.83
CA LEU A 132 25.44 24.23 0.50
C LEU A 132 25.98 25.65 0.81
N PRO A 133 25.36 26.71 0.27
CA PRO A 133 25.81 28.09 0.50
C PRO A 133 25.76 28.49 1.99
N THR A 134 26.74 29.29 2.40
CA THR A 134 27.05 29.61 3.80
C THR A 134 26.01 30.46 4.52
N ASP A 135 25.28 31.31 3.80
CA ASP A 135 24.46 32.35 4.42
C ASP A 135 23.11 31.82 4.89
N ARG A 136 22.67 30.67 4.34
CA ARG A 136 21.36 30.07 4.64
C ARG A 136 21.48 28.68 5.27
N ASP A 137 22.39 27.84 4.78
CA ASP A 137 22.42 26.41 5.09
C ASP A 137 23.53 26.06 6.10
N LYS A 138 23.78 26.95 7.06
CA LYS A 138 24.74 26.75 8.16
C LYS A 138 23.99 26.69 9.49
N LEU A 139 24.23 25.64 10.26
CA LEU A 139 23.62 25.47 11.58
C LEU A 139 24.27 26.41 12.61
N PRO A 140 23.57 26.76 13.71
CA PRO A 140 24.12 27.60 14.78
C PRO A 140 25.43 27.05 15.40
N SER A 141 25.64 25.73 15.32
CA SER A 141 26.88 25.05 15.73
C SER A 141 28.09 25.36 14.84
N GLY A 142 27.89 26.05 13.72
CA GLY A 142 28.90 26.31 12.70
C GLY A 142 29.01 25.20 11.64
N LYS A 143 28.30 24.07 11.81
CA LYS A 143 28.29 22.98 10.84
C LYS A 143 27.57 23.39 9.56
N GLN A 144 28.22 23.14 8.42
CA GLN A 144 27.66 23.38 7.09
C GLN A 144 26.78 22.20 6.68
N ILE A 145 25.57 22.47 6.16
CA ILE A 145 24.76 21.42 5.56
C ILE A 145 25.34 21.03 4.21
N ILE A 146 25.40 19.72 3.97
CA ILE A 146 25.86 19.11 2.74
C ILE A 146 24.65 18.48 2.03
N ALA A 147 24.65 18.54 0.71
CA ALA A 147 23.68 17.88 -0.12
C ALA A 147 24.31 16.78 -0.97
N LEU A 148 23.59 15.66 -1.05
CA LEU A 148 23.82 14.57 -1.98
C LEU A 148 22.73 14.60 -3.04
N THR A 149 23.11 14.79 -4.30
CA THR A 149 22.23 14.69 -5.46
C THR A 149 22.53 13.41 -6.21
N LEU A 150 21.56 12.51 -6.24
CA LEU A 150 21.62 11.25 -6.97
C LEU A 150 20.77 11.36 -8.24
N THR A 151 21.38 11.14 -9.40
CA THR A 151 20.70 11.20 -10.70
C THR A 151 20.44 9.79 -11.21
N TYR A 152 19.21 9.52 -11.62
CA TYR A 152 18.77 8.23 -12.17
C TYR A 152 18.17 8.48 -13.55
N LYS A 153 18.53 7.65 -14.53
CA LYS A 153 17.96 7.69 -15.88
C LYS A 153 17.09 6.46 -16.09
N PHE A 154 15.89 6.67 -16.62
CA PHE A 154 14.97 5.59 -16.95
C PHE A 154 14.21 5.90 -18.23
N LYS A 155 13.79 4.83 -18.92
CA LYS A 155 13.05 4.91 -20.17
C LYS A 155 11.69 4.25 -20.03
N LEU A 156 10.66 4.92 -20.54
CA LEU A 156 9.31 4.38 -20.65
C LEU A 156 9.07 4.00 -22.11
N GLU A 157 8.77 2.73 -22.36
CA GLU A 157 8.48 2.22 -23.72
C GLU A 157 7.04 2.54 -24.17
N ASP A 158 6.15 2.80 -23.22
CA ASP A 158 4.75 3.15 -23.39
C ASP A 158 4.34 4.23 -22.39
N ASN A 159 3.17 4.83 -22.59
CA ASN A 159 2.57 5.71 -21.59
C ASN A 159 2.37 4.95 -20.28
N ALA A 160 2.72 5.56 -19.15
CA ALA A 160 2.68 4.90 -17.85
C ALA A 160 2.33 5.86 -16.72
N GLU A 161 1.62 5.34 -15.72
CA GLU A 161 1.40 6.03 -14.45
C GLU A 161 2.43 5.52 -13.43
N ILE A 162 3.38 6.38 -13.06
CA ILE A 162 4.57 6.01 -12.29
C ILE A 162 4.76 6.88 -11.05
N LYS A 163 5.47 6.39 -10.05
CA LYS A 163 6.02 7.18 -8.95
C LYS A 163 7.37 6.62 -8.51
N PRO A 164 8.26 7.45 -7.95
CA PRO A 164 9.44 6.92 -7.28
C PRO A 164 9.06 6.27 -5.95
N HIS A 165 9.81 5.22 -5.62
CA HIS A 165 9.69 4.50 -4.37
C HIS A 165 11.08 4.29 -3.79
N VAL A 166 11.35 4.94 -2.66
CA VAL A 166 12.62 4.87 -1.93
C VAL A 166 12.30 4.31 -0.54
N PRO A 167 12.32 2.97 -0.35
CA PRO A 167 11.86 2.33 0.90
C PRO A 167 12.52 2.89 2.16
N LEU A 168 13.80 3.27 2.08
CA LEU A 168 14.59 3.79 3.19
C LEU A 168 14.06 5.14 3.74
N LEU A 169 13.46 5.94 2.85
CA LEU A 169 13.20 7.37 3.03
C LEU A 169 11.70 7.69 3.08
N ASN A 170 10.91 7.05 2.21
CA ASN A 170 9.47 7.29 2.11
C ASN A 170 8.72 7.01 3.42
N ASN A 171 7.59 7.70 3.61
CA ASN A 171 6.73 7.60 4.80
C ASN A 171 7.40 7.97 6.13
N ARG A 172 8.54 8.67 6.12
CA ARG A 172 9.22 9.20 7.31
C ARG A 172 9.49 10.69 7.12
N ILE A 173 8.72 11.54 7.81
CA ILE A 173 8.97 12.99 7.83
C ILE A 173 9.93 13.29 8.98
N TYR A 174 9.40 13.36 10.20
CA TYR A 174 10.16 13.79 11.39
C TYR A 174 10.98 12.66 12.03
N ASP A 175 10.63 11.40 11.75
CA ASP A 175 11.39 10.24 12.22
C ASP A 175 12.58 9.90 11.32
N ASN A 176 12.81 10.70 10.27
CA ASN A 176 13.99 10.57 9.42
C ASN A 176 15.17 11.32 10.04
N LYS A 177 16.38 10.76 9.92
CA LYS A 177 17.62 11.44 10.32
C LYS A 177 18.11 12.41 9.24
N PHE A 178 17.62 12.29 8.02
CA PHE A 178 17.95 13.19 6.92
C PHE A 178 17.00 14.40 6.89
N GLU A 179 17.54 15.56 6.57
CA GLU A 179 16.81 16.85 6.57
C GLU A 179 15.96 17.05 5.32
N SER A 180 16.26 16.31 4.25
CA SER A 180 15.56 16.40 2.97
C SER A 180 15.70 15.09 2.20
N GLN A 181 14.69 14.77 1.40
CA GLN A 181 14.67 13.64 0.46
C GLN A 181 13.84 14.00 -0.79
N PHE A 182 13.94 15.26 -1.21
CA PHE A 182 13.18 15.82 -2.32
C PHE A 182 13.56 15.16 -3.65
N TYR A 183 12.59 14.80 -4.46
CA TYR A 183 12.83 14.29 -5.81
C TYR A 183 12.24 15.19 -6.88
N ARG A 184 12.79 15.10 -8.09
CA ARG A 184 12.28 15.74 -9.31
C ARG A 184 12.41 14.78 -10.48
N ILE A 185 11.38 14.71 -11.32
CA ILE A 185 11.36 13.97 -12.59
C ILE A 185 11.26 14.97 -13.73
N SER A 186 12.18 14.90 -14.68
CA SER A 186 12.20 15.73 -15.88
C SER A 186 12.52 14.93 -17.15
N ASP A 187 12.15 15.47 -18.31
CA ASP A 187 12.56 14.92 -19.61
C ASP A 187 13.95 15.42 -20.07
N SER A 188 14.35 15.02 -21.27
CA SER A 188 15.59 15.48 -21.93
C SER A 188 15.64 16.99 -22.19
N ASN A 189 14.49 17.64 -22.31
CA ASN A 189 14.36 19.10 -22.47
C ASN A 189 14.37 19.83 -21.12
N LYS A 190 14.63 19.12 -20.01
CA LYS A 190 14.61 19.62 -18.63
C LYS A 190 13.23 20.12 -18.19
N ARG A 191 12.16 19.75 -18.88
CA ARG A 191 10.79 20.02 -18.46
C ARG A 191 10.46 19.13 -17.26
N ILE A 192 9.97 19.74 -16.19
CA ILE A 192 9.60 19.03 -14.95
C ILE A 192 8.18 18.49 -15.07
N TYR A 193 8.01 17.20 -14.79
CA TYR A 193 6.71 16.53 -14.80
C TYR A 193 6.20 16.20 -13.39
N SER A 194 7.11 15.95 -12.46
CA SER A 194 6.76 15.62 -11.09
C SER A 194 7.88 16.03 -10.14
N SER A 195 7.49 16.41 -8.94
CA SER A 195 8.40 16.59 -7.81
C SER A 195 7.66 16.26 -6.54
N GLY A 196 8.40 15.84 -5.52
CA GLY A 196 7.80 15.49 -4.24
C GLY A 196 8.86 15.14 -3.22
N ASP A 197 8.40 14.53 -2.13
CA ASP A 197 9.22 14.23 -0.97
C ASP A 197 8.72 12.90 -0.36
N VAL A 198 8.41 12.88 0.94
CA VAL A 198 8.10 11.70 1.77
C VAL A 198 6.94 10.86 1.25
N TYR A 199 5.98 11.47 0.54
CA TYR A 199 4.83 10.80 -0.05
C TYR A 199 4.78 11.00 -1.57
N PRO A 200 5.54 10.22 -2.35
CA PRO A 200 5.49 10.32 -3.80
C PRO A 200 4.09 9.99 -4.34
N SER A 201 3.56 10.89 -5.16
CA SER A 201 2.31 10.71 -5.90
C SER A 201 2.56 10.17 -7.29
N TYR A 202 1.58 9.44 -7.83
CA TYR A 202 1.65 8.97 -9.20
C TYR A 202 1.51 10.12 -10.19
N VAL A 203 2.30 10.06 -11.26
CA VAL A 203 2.25 10.96 -12.41
C VAL A 203 2.11 10.14 -13.69
N ARG A 204 1.26 10.61 -14.61
CA ARG A 204 1.15 10.01 -15.95
C ARG A 204 2.20 10.63 -16.86
N LEU A 205 3.07 9.79 -17.42
CA LEU A 205 4.11 10.16 -18.36
C LEU A 205 3.89 9.45 -19.69
N SER A 206 4.27 10.10 -20.78
CA SER A 206 4.26 9.49 -22.10
C SER A 206 5.46 8.56 -22.29
N LYS A 207 5.46 7.79 -23.38
CA LYS A 207 6.69 7.15 -23.87
C LYS A 207 7.82 8.19 -23.97
N GLY A 208 9.01 7.85 -23.50
CA GLY A 208 10.16 8.76 -23.53
C GLY A 208 11.26 8.42 -22.53
N GLU A 209 12.30 9.23 -22.53
CA GLU A 209 13.42 9.14 -21.59
C GLU A 209 13.29 10.21 -20.51
N TYR A 210 13.53 9.81 -19.27
CA TYR A 210 13.34 10.65 -18.10
C TYR A 210 14.54 10.56 -17.17
N THR A 211 14.77 11.66 -16.46
CA THR A 211 15.75 11.76 -15.39
C THR A 211 15.03 12.02 -14.09
N LEU A 212 15.33 11.22 -13.07
CA LEU A 212 14.97 11.51 -11.69
C LEU A 212 16.20 12.01 -10.93
N GLN A 213 16.09 13.15 -10.27
CA GLN A 213 17.09 13.63 -9.31
C GLN A 213 16.52 13.50 -7.91
N LEU A 214 17.25 12.82 -7.02
CA LEU A 214 16.95 12.69 -5.60
C LEU A 214 17.96 13.52 -4.81
N TYR A 215 17.46 14.43 -3.99
CA TYR A 215 18.24 15.42 -3.27
C TYR A 215 18.11 15.18 -1.77
N ILE A 216 19.22 14.81 -1.13
CA ILE A 216 19.28 14.42 0.28
C ILE A 216 20.22 15.36 1.02
N ARG A 217 19.79 15.86 2.17
CA ARG A 217 20.56 16.82 2.98
C ARG A 217 20.90 16.26 4.36
N HIS A 218 22.12 16.55 4.80
CA HIS A 218 22.57 16.24 6.16
C HIS A 218 23.85 17.01 6.52
N GLU A 219 24.03 17.38 7.80
CA GLU A 219 25.29 17.96 8.30
C GLU A 219 26.48 16.97 8.33
N ASN A 220 26.22 15.69 8.55
CA ASN A 220 27.24 14.64 8.61
C ASN A 220 27.44 13.98 7.23
N VAL A 221 28.57 14.26 6.61
CA VAL A 221 28.97 13.71 5.31
C VAL A 221 29.02 12.19 5.28
N GLN A 222 29.42 11.54 6.38
CA GLN A 222 29.57 10.08 6.44
C GLN A 222 28.23 9.34 6.25
N PHE A 223 27.11 10.00 6.57
CA PHE A 223 25.78 9.44 6.33
C PHE A 223 25.39 9.54 4.86
N LEU A 224 25.74 10.65 4.20
CA LEU A 224 25.52 10.84 2.76
C LEU A 224 26.39 9.91 1.92
N GLU A 225 27.64 9.68 2.34
CA GLU A 225 28.55 8.71 1.71
C GLU A 225 27.93 7.30 1.61
N LYS A 226 27.23 6.86 2.65
CA LYS A 226 26.53 5.55 2.66
C LYS A 226 25.35 5.47 1.68
N LEU A 227 24.87 6.61 1.17
CA LEU A 227 23.72 6.69 0.26
C LEU A 227 24.12 6.92 -1.20
N LYS A 228 25.43 7.00 -1.53
CA LYS A 228 25.88 7.24 -2.91
C LYS A 228 25.39 6.22 -3.92
N GLU A 229 25.17 4.98 -3.47
CA GLU A 229 24.64 3.89 -4.30
C GLU A 229 23.18 3.53 -3.99
N LEU A 230 22.44 4.42 -3.34
CA LEU A 230 21.07 4.15 -2.93
C LEU A 230 20.23 3.69 -4.12
N VAL A 231 19.72 2.45 -4.07
CA VAL A 231 18.81 1.95 -5.08
C VAL A 231 17.43 2.53 -4.82
N LEU A 232 16.82 3.11 -5.84
CA LEU A 232 15.40 3.45 -5.84
C LEU A 232 14.63 2.54 -6.78
N PHE A 233 13.32 2.54 -6.62
CA PHE A 233 12.42 1.88 -7.54
C PHE A 233 11.55 2.90 -8.27
N ILE A 234 11.35 2.71 -9.57
CA ILE A 234 10.23 3.33 -10.27
C ILE A 234 9.07 2.35 -10.19
N GLU A 235 8.04 2.71 -9.42
CA GLU A 235 6.80 1.93 -9.31
C GLU A 235 5.82 2.37 -10.38
N ARG A 236 5.46 1.46 -11.28
CA ARG A 236 4.49 1.66 -12.36
C ARG A 236 3.20 0.89 -12.04
N LYS A 237 2.04 1.53 -12.24
CA LYS A 237 0.76 0.82 -12.31
C LYS A 237 0.69 0.04 -13.62
N LEU A 238 0.31 -1.23 -13.54
CA LEU A 238 -0.01 -2.04 -14.72
C LEU A 238 -1.37 -1.62 -15.26
N ASP A 239 -1.59 -1.81 -16.57
CA ASP A 239 -2.92 -1.71 -17.13
C ASP A 239 -3.76 -2.90 -16.66
N LYS A 240 -5.09 -2.75 -16.58
CA LYS A 240 -5.99 -3.82 -16.09
C LYS A 240 -5.83 -5.14 -16.86
N LYS A 241 -5.52 -5.08 -18.15
CA LYS A 241 -5.26 -6.24 -19.02
C LYS A 241 -3.98 -7.00 -18.65
N ASP A 242 -3.04 -6.33 -17.99
CA ASP A 242 -1.73 -6.87 -17.59
C ASP A 242 -1.68 -7.19 -16.09
N PHE A 243 -2.83 -7.11 -15.39
CA PHE A 243 -2.93 -7.58 -14.02
C PHE A 243 -2.67 -9.08 -13.97
N VAL A 244 -1.88 -9.49 -12.99
CA VAL A 244 -1.53 -10.90 -12.82
C VAL A 244 -2.35 -11.47 -11.66
N PRO A 245 -3.46 -12.17 -11.93
CA PRO A 245 -4.25 -12.81 -10.88
C PRO A 245 -3.46 -13.96 -10.28
N LEU A 246 -3.51 -14.06 -8.96
CA LEU A 246 -2.90 -15.16 -8.22
C LEU A 246 -3.85 -16.35 -8.17
N MET A 247 -3.27 -17.54 -8.19
CA MET A 247 -4.00 -18.80 -8.11
C MET A 247 -3.72 -19.46 -6.76
N PHE A 248 -4.74 -20.13 -6.21
CA PHE A 248 -4.67 -20.76 -4.90
C PHE A 248 -4.92 -22.26 -5.03
N TYR A 249 -4.24 -23.07 -4.22
CA TYR A 249 -4.23 -24.53 -4.32
C TYR A 249 -4.29 -25.17 -2.93
N SER A 250 -4.90 -26.34 -2.83
CA SER A 250 -4.99 -27.15 -1.61
C SER A 250 -3.74 -28.01 -1.38
N GLN A 251 -2.92 -28.19 -2.41
CA GLN A 251 -1.72 -29.04 -2.39
C GLN A 251 -0.51 -28.26 -2.91
N PRO A 252 0.70 -28.57 -2.42
CA PRO A 252 1.94 -27.87 -2.83
C PRO A 252 2.20 -28.01 -4.32
N ASP A 253 1.98 -29.19 -4.91
CA ASP A 253 2.24 -29.44 -6.33
C ASP A 253 1.08 -28.97 -7.25
N GLY A 254 0.03 -28.39 -6.68
CA GLY A 254 -1.15 -27.91 -7.42
C GLY A 254 -0.84 -26.97 -8.59
N PRO A 255 0.08 -25.98 -8.46
CA PRO A 255 0.49 -25.14 -9.57
C PRO A 255 1.13 -25.89 -10.74
N ILE A 256 1.84 -26.99 -10.46
CA ILE A 256 2.57 -27.79 -11.46
C ILE A 256 1.63 -28.78 -12.14
N VAL A 257 0.80 -29.48 -11.36
CA VAL A 257 -0.12 -30.51 -11.86
C VAL A 257 -1.38 -29.87 -12.49
N GLY A 258 -1.70 -28.64 -12.12
CA GLY A 258 -2.90 -27.95 -12.60
C GLY A 258 -4.20 -28.44 -11.95
N SER A 259 -4.11 -29.15 -10.82
CA SER A 259 -5.23 -29.69 -10.06
C SER A 259 -5.29 -29.12 -8.64
N GLY A 260 -6.39 -29.36 -7.93
CA GLY A 260 -6.50 -29.01 -6.51
C GLY A 260 -6.71 -27.51 -6.24
N THR A 261 -7.27 -26.75 -7.19
CA THR A 261 -7.59 -25.33 -7.03
C THR A 261 -8.40 -25.07 -5.76
N PHE A 262 -7.89 -24.20 -4.90
CA PHE A 262 -8.56 -23.74 -3.70
C PHE A 262 -9.41 -22.51 -4.02
N LYS A 263 -10.71 -22.58 -3.74
CA LYS A 263 -11.66 -21.47 -4.02
C LYS A 263 -12.14 -20.79 -2.75
N SER A 264 -12.65 -21.59 -1.82
CA SER A 264 -13.14 -21.10 -0.53
C SER A 264 -13.34 -22.24 0.45
N THR A 265 -13.30 -21.92 1.74
CA THR A 265 -13.80 -22.79 2.81
C THR A 265 -14.51 -21.96 3.88
N VAL A 266 -15.13 -22.62 4.84
CA VAL A 266 -15.64 -21.99 6.05
C VAL A 266 -14.67 -22.30 7.18
N LEU A 267 -14.08 -21.27 7.77
CA LEU A 267 -13.25 -21.39 8.95
C LEU A 267 -14.13 -21.57 10.17
N VAL A 268 -13.90 -22.66 10.90
CA VAL A 268 -14.46 -22.87 12.24
C VAL A 268 -13.53 -22.17 13.25
N PRO A 269 -14.07 -21.47 14.26
CA PRO A 269 -13.25 -20.80 15.27
C PRO A 269 -12.20 -21.74 15.89
N GLY A 270 -10.94 -21.32 15.87
CA GLY A 270 -9.80 -22.06 16.45
C GLY A 270 -9.13 -23.05 15.50
N GLU A 271 -9.79 -23.50 14.43
CA GLU A 271 -9.23 -24.47 13.49
C GLU A 271 -8.37 -23.80 12.40
N PRO A 272 -7.14 -24.29 12.14
CA PRO A 272 -6.33 -23.84 11.02
C PRO A 272 -6.77 -24.46 9.70
N GLU A 273 -6.89 -23.63 8.67
CA GLU A 273 -6.95 -24.06 7.28
C GLU A 273 -5.65 -23.66 6.56
N ALA A 274 -5.07 -24.58 5.80
CA ALA A 274 -3.88 -24.33 5.02
C ALA A 274 -4.17 -24.37 3.52
N PHE A 275 -3.57 -23.46 2.76
CA PHE A 275 -3.60 -23.45 1.30
C PHE A 275 -2.32 -22.80 0.75
N TYR A 276 -2.09 -22.97 -0.54
CA TYR A 276 -0.90 -22.53 -1.24
C TYR A 276 -1.24 -21.42 -2.23
N VAL A 277 -0.43 -20.36 -2.26
CA VAL A 277 -0.43 -19.35 -3.33
C VAL A 277 0.59 -19.79 -4.38
N GLY A 278 0.12 -20.06 -5.60
CA GLY A 278 0.99 -20.42 -6.71
C GLY A 278 1.74 -19.20 -7.26
N PRO A 279 3.01 -19.35 -7.67
CA PRO A 279 3.70 -18.30 -8.40
C PRO A 279 2.98 -17.99 -9.72
N PRO A 280 3.06 -16.75 -10.23
CA PRO A 280 2.55 -16.43 -11.55
C PRO A 280 3.18 -17.30 -12.65
N SER A 281 2.35 -17.81 -13.56
CA SER A 281 2.83 -18.48 -14.77
C SER A 281 3.62 -17.51 -15.65
N SER A 282 4.73 -17.96 -16.24
CA SER A 282 5.61 -17.15 -17.09
C SER A 282 4.88 -16.44 -18.23
N GLU A 283 3.85 -17.06 -18.81
CA GLU A 283 3.01 -16.48 -19.88
C GLU A 283 2.18 -15.27 -19.45
N LYS A 284 1.86 -15.16 -18.16
CA LYS A 284 1.07 -14.06 -17.58
C LYS A 284 1.93 -12.91 -17.08
N LEU A 285 3.25 -13.04 -17.11
CA LEU A 285 4.15 -11.96 -16.69
C LEU A 285 4.16 -10.83 -17.73
N PRO A 286 4.27 -9.55 -17.30
CA PRO A 286 4.36 -8.44 -18.25
C PRO A 286 5.57 -8.59 -19.18
N LYS A 287 5.35 -8.48 -20.50
CA LYS A 287 6.37 -8.76 -21.53
C LYS A 287 7.66 -7.94 -21.41
N ASN A 288 7.58 -6.75 -20.82
CA ASN A 288 8.70 -5.80 -20.71
C ASN A 288 9.24 -5.69 -19.26
N ALA A 289 9.03 -6.71 -18.43
CA ALA A 289 9.53 -6.74 -17.07
C ALA A 289 10.99 -7.25 -17.03
N PRO A 290 11.98 -6.42 -16.65
CA PRO A 290 13.37 -6.88 -16.58
C PRO A 290 13.58 -7.81 -15.37
N PRO A 291 14.56 -8.75 -15.43
CA PRO A 291 14.99 -9.52 -14.27
C PRO A 291 15.33 -8.62 -13.08
N GLY A 292 14.93 -9.04 -11.87
CA GLY A 292 15.09 -8.25 -10.65
C GLY A 292 14.04 -7.16 -10.45
N ALA A 293 13.14 -6.91 -11.41
CA ALA A 293 11.92 -6.16 -11.14
C ALA A 293 11.01 -6.95 -10.19
N VAL A 294 10.18 -6.24 -9.44
CA VAL A 294 9.28 -6.84 -8.45
C VAL A 294 7.84 -6.48 -8.80
N LEU A 295 7.03 -7.50 -9.09
CA LEU A 295 5.59 -7.35 -9.15
C LEU A 295 5.03 -7.23 -7.74
N VAL A 296 4.13 -6.28 -7.53
CA VAL A 296 3.54 -5.98 -6.23
C VAL A 296 2.02 -5.91 -6.37
N GLY A 297 1.34 -6.44 -5.36
CA GLY A 297 -0.10 -6.52 -5.33
C GLY A 297 -0.63 -6.63 -3.92
N SER A 298 -1.85 -7.13 -3.82
CA SER A 298 -2.46 -7.45 -2.54
C SER A 298 -3.29 -8.73 -2.60
N ILE A 299 -3.45 -9.35 -1.43
CA ILE A 299 -4.36 -10.48 -1.19
C ILE A 299 -5.39 -10.07 -0.14
N THR A 300 -6.64 -10.47 -0.35
CA THR A 300 -7.72 -10.42 0.63
C THR A 300 -8.20 -11.84 0.91
N TYR A 301 -8.52 -12.19 2.16
CA TYR A 301 -8.87 -13.57 2.53
C TYR A 301 -10.36 -13.78 2.83
N GLY A 302 -11.17 -12.74 2.86
CA GLY A 302 -12.60 -12.86 3.15
C GLY A 302 -13.34 -11.59 2.78
N THR A 303 -14.66 -11.63 2.92
CA THR A 303 -15.54 -10.48 2.64
C THR A 303 -16.42 -10.22 3.83
N VAL A 304 -16.54 -8.97 4.25
CA VAL A 304 -17.55 -8.57 5.23
C VAL A 304 -18.84 -8.31 4.46
N SER A 305 -19.89 -9.10 4.70
CA SER A 305 -21.20 -8.87 4.10
C SER A 305 -21.82 -7.60 4.69
N THR A 306 -21.99 -6.56 3.88
CA THR A 306 -22.78 -5.38 4.27
C THR A 306 -24.24 -5.61 3.88
N PHE A 307 -25.18 -5.27 4.78
CA PHE A 307 -26.63 -5.46 4.57
C PHE A 307 -27.23 -4.69 3.37
N ASN A 308 -26.48 -3.79 2.72
CA ASN A 308 -26.95 -3.01 1.58
C ASN A 308 -26.34 -3.50 0.26
N LYS A 309 -27.10 -4.35 -0.44
CA LYS A 309 -26.78 -4.91 -1.77
C LYS A 309 -26.78 -3.90 -2.94
N LYS A 310 -26.94 -2.58 -2.70
CA LYS A 310 -27.13 -1.59 -3.78
C LYS A 310 -25.86 -0.83 -4.21
N ASP A 311 -24.75 -0.98 -3.50
CA ASP A 311 -23.47 -0.39 -3.91
C ASP A 311 -22.47 -1.50 -4.25
N GLU A 312 -22.39 -1.87 -5.54
CA GLU A 312 -21.41 -2.85 -6.06
C GLU A 312 -19.94 -2.46 -5.80
N GLN A 313 -19.67 -1.24 -5.33
CA GLN A 313 -18.32 -0.79 -4.94
C GLN A 313 -17.91 -1.17 -3.50
N ASN A 314 -18.85 -1.64 -2.66
CA ASN A 314 -18.64 -1.85 -1.22
C ASN A 314 -18.48 -3.31 -0.78
N HIS A 315 -18.32 -4.26 -1.71
CA HIS A 315 -17.97 -5.67 -1.40
C HIS A 315 -16.45 -5.89 -1.37
N ARG A 316 -15.69 -4.93 -0.82
CA ARG A 316 -14.24 -5.09 -0.66
C ARG A 316 -13.93 -5.46 0.77
N ALA A 317 -13.05 -6.44 0.94
CA ALA A 317 -12.47 -6.74 2.24
C ALA A 317 -11.83 -5.46 2.80
N PRO A 318 -12.17 -5.04 4.05
CA PRO A 318 -11.58 -3.84 4.63
C PRO A 318 -10.08 -3.99 4.87
N VAL A 319 -9.58 -5.23 4.92
CA VAL A 319 -8.17 -5.57 5.12
C VAL A 319 -7.62 -6.23 3.86
N SER A 320 -6.43 -5.79 3.44
CA SER A 320 -5.66 -6.44 2.37
C SER A 320 -4.20 -6.54 2.79
N TYR A 321 -3.54 -7.60 2.38
CA TYR A 321 -2.16 -7.92 2.73
C TYR A 321 -1.26 -7.77 1.53
N SER A 322 -0.03 -7.30 1.72
CA SER A 322 0.91 -7.08 0.63
C SER A 322 1.47 -8.41 0.14
N ILE A 323 1.50 -8.59 -1.17
CA ILE A 323 2.23 -9.69 -1.81
C ILE A 323 3.15 -9.18 -2.91
N SER A 324 4.31 -9.81 -3.04
CA SER A 324 5.27 -9.54 -4.10
C SER A 324 5.82 -10.79 -4.77
N TYR A 325 6.23 -10.64 -6.02
CA TYR A 325 6.90 -11.66 -6.82
C TYR A 325 8.07 -11.03 -7.57
N THR A 326 9.26 -11.60 -7.45
CA THR A 326 10.45 -11.12 -8.15
C THR A 326 10.54 -11.76 -9.54
N ILE A 327 10.73 -10.94 -10.56
CA ILE A 327 10.92 -11.41 -11.93
C ILE A 327 12.26 -12.13 -12.03
N LEU A 328 12.18 -13.41 -12.38
CA LEU A 328 13.33 -14.30 -12.51
C LEU A 328 14.12 -14.02 -13.81
N PRO A 329 15.41 -14.43 -13.86
CA PRO A 329 16.19 -14.38 -15.09
C PRO A 329 15.51 -15.14 -16.22
N SER A 330 15.57 -14.60 -17.44
CA SER A 330 15.13 -15.32 -18.63
C SER A 330 16.03 -16.52 -18.90
N LYS A 331 15.45 -17.61 -19.43
CA LYS A 331 16.23 -18.76 -19.90
C LYS A 331 17.21 -18.29 -20.98
N VAL A 332 18.51 -18.44 -20.72
CA VAL A 332 19.54 -18.28 -21.75
C VAL A 332 19.32 -19.41 -22.74
N ARG A 333 18.86 -19.11 -23.97
CA ARG A 333 18.89 -20.08 -25.05
C ARG A 333 20.36 -20.31 -25.40
N SER A 334 20.93 -21.42 -24.95
CA SER A 334 22.18 -21.92 -25.51
C SER A 334 21.94 -22.20 -26.99
N SER A 335 22.55 -21.40 -27.85
CA SER A 335 22.69 -21.72 -29.27
C SER A 335 23.56 -22.98 -29.38
N VAL A 336 22.93 -24.10 -29.72
CA VAL A 336 23.62 -25.30 -30.19
C VAL A 336 23.70 -25.23 -31.70
#